data_AF-A0A7C7FZZ5-F1
#
_entry.id   AF-A0A7C7FZZ5-F1
#
_cell.length_a   1.000
_cell.length_b   1.000
_cell.length_c   1.000
_cell.angle_alpha   90.00
_cell.angle_beta   90.00
_cell.angle_gamma   90.00
#
_symmetry.space_group_name_H-M   'P 1'
#
loop_
_entity.id
_entity.type
_entity.pdbx_description
1 polymer ?
#
loop_
_entity_poly.entity_id
_entity_poly.type
_entity_poly.pdbx_seq_one_letter_code
_entity_poly.pdbx_strand_id
1 'polypeptide(L)'
;MSDLGDYFSQQSEIEQLKAEVALLRKKLTASHVKASKYKVRWRKLYEKHNPPIMTRGDKAMVLIKQKRAGTLKITLREIAAQCFITYDRVRHVASKCPKT
;
A
#
# COMPACT_ATOMS: atom_id res chain seq x y z
N MET A 1 -11.20 -23.25 57.58
CA MET A 1 -10.58 -21.92 57.73
C MET A 1 -9.45 -21.73 56.69
N SER A 2 -9.71 -21.96 55.40
CA SER A 2 -8.72 -21.75 54.31
C SER A 2 -9.16 -20.67 53.30
N ASP A 3 -10.46 -20.36 53.21
CA ASP A 3 -11.02 -19.46 52.18
C ASP A 3 -10.43 -18.04 52.15
N LEU A 4 -10.06 -17.47 53.32
CA LEU A 4 -9.58 -16.10 53.36
C LEU A 4 -8.13 -15.96 52.85
N GLY A 5 -7.28 -16.95 53.13
CA GLY A 5 -5.89 -16.98 52.67
C GLY A 5 -5.81 -17.19 51.16
N ASP A 6 -6.66 -18.06 50.63
CA ASP A 6 -6.77 -18.32 49.20
C ASP A 6 -7.36 -17.11 48.44
N TYR A 7 -8.29 -16.37 49.05
CA TYR A 7 -8.81 -15.13 48.47
C TYR A 7 -7.73 -14.04 48.32
N PHE A 8 -6.90 -13.82 49.34
CA PHE A 8 -5.84 -12.80 49.29
C PHE A 8 -4.70 -13.18 48.33
N SER A 9 -4.35 -14.47 48.24
CA SER A 9 -3.35 -14.93 47.28
C SER A 9 -3.84 -14.78 45.83
N GLN A 10 -5.10 -15.15 45.56
CA GLN A 10 -5.73 -14.94 44.26
C GLN A 10 -5.83 -13.46 43.89
N GLN A 11 -6.13 -12.58 44.85
CA GLN A 11 -6.14 -11.13 44.59
C GLN A 11 -4.75 -10.60 44.20
N SER A 12 -3.70 -11.03 44.90
CA SER A 12 -2.34 -10.63 44.56
C SER A 12 -1.95 -11.09 43.16
N GLU A 13 -2.29 -12.33 42.80
CA GLU A 13 -2.04 -12.87 41.47
C GLU A 13 -2.82 -12.11 40.38
N ILE A 14 -4.09 -11.77 40.63
CA ILE A 14 -4.91 -10.96 39.72
C ILE A 14 -4.29 -9.58 39.51
N GLU A 15 -3.77 -8.93 40.56
CA GLU A 15 -3.11 -7.64 40.43
C GLU A 15 -1.81 -7.72 39.63
N GLN A 16 -1.02 -8.75 39.84
CA GLN A 16 0.20 -9.00 39.06
C GLN A 16 -0.12 -9.24 37.59
N LEU A 17 -1.11 -10.10 37.29
CA LEU A 17 -1.56 -10.36 35.92
C LEU A 17 -2.11 -9.11 35.24
N LYS A 18 -2.86 -8.26 35.96
CA LYS A 18 -3.35 -6.97 35.45
C LYS A 18 -2.18 -6.04 35.09
N ALA A 19 -1.16 -5.97 35.93
CA ALA A 19 0.04 -5.17 35.68
C ALA A 19 0.80 -5.69 34.45
N GLU A 20 0.93 -7.01 34.31
CA GLU A 20 1.60 -7.64 33.17
C GLU A 20 0.84 -7.42 31.86
N VAL A 21 -0.49 -7.58 31.86
CA VAL A 21 -1.33 -7.28 30.69
C VAL A 21 -1.20 -5.81 30.30
N ALA A 22 -1.18 -4.89 31.25
CA ALA A 22 -0.97 -3.47 30.97
C ALA A 22 0.40 -3.20 30.33
N LEU A 23 1.45 -3.85 30.83
CA LEU A 23 2.81 -3.75 30.27
C LEU A 23 2.89 -4.34 28.86
N LEU A 24 2.32 -5.52 28.64
CA LEU A 24 2.29 -6.18 27.33
C LEU A 24 1.52 -5.35 26.31
N ARG A 25 0.39 -4.74 26.70
CA ARG A 25 -0.36 -3.80 25.85
C ARG A 25 0.50 -2.60 25.45
N LYS A 26 1.25 -2.00 26.38
CA LYS A 26 2.20 -0.91 26.08
C LYS A 26 3.32 -1.35 25.12
N LYS A 27 3.87 -2.54 25.30
CA LYS A 27 4.89 -3.10 24.40
C LYS A 27 4.33 -3.34 23.00
N LEU A 28 3.12 -3.88 22.89
CA LEU A 28 2.45 -4.14 21.63
C LEU A 28 2.19 -2.85 20.85
N THR A 29 1.64 -1.82 21.52
CA THR A 29 1.40 -0.52 20.87
C THR A 29 2.70 0.12 20.39
N ALA A 30 3.76 0.11 21.20
CA ALA A 30 5.07 0.59 20.80
C ALA A 30 5.64 -0.19 19.59
N SER A 31 5.46 -1.51 19.57
CA SER A 31 5.87 -2.36 18.44
C SER A 31 5.11 -2.00 17.16
N HIS A 32 3.78 -1.83 17.22
CA HIS A 32 2.96 -1.41 16.08
C HIS A 32 3.40 -0.06 15.52
N VAL A 33 3.68 0.91 16.39
CA VAL A 33 4.19 2.23 15.97
C VAL A 33 5.54 2.09 15.26
N LYS A 34 6.46 1.28 15.80
CA LYS A 34 7.75 1.01 15.15
C LYS A 34 7.55 0.34 13.78
N ALA A 35 6.76 -0.73 13.70
CA ALA A 35 6.49 -1.45 12.47
C ALA A 35 5.87 -0.54 11.40
N SER A 36 4.93 0.33 11.79
CA SER A 36 4.33 1.32 10.88
C SER A 36 5.38 2.29 10.33
N LYS A 37 6.27 2.83 11.19
CA LYS A 37 7.38 3.69 10.75
C LYS A 37 8.32 2.98 9.78
N TYR A 38 8.67 1.72 10.06
CA TYR A 38 9.50 0.92 9.15
C TYR A 38 8.80 0.69 7.81
N LYS A 39 7.52 0.34 7.79
CA LYS A 39 6.74 0.15 6.55
C LYS A 39 6.74 1.40 5.68
N VAL A 40 6.53 2.58 6.28
CA VAL A 40 6.56 3.85 5.56
C VAL A 40 7.97 4.15 5.03
N ARG A 41 9.01 3.94 5.83
CA ARG A 41 10.40 4.15 5.42
C ARG A 41 10.81 3.22 4.27
N TRP A 42 10.45 1.94 4.36
CA TRP A 42 10.68 0.95 3.32
C TRP A 42 9.94 1.32 2.03
N ARG A 43 8.68 1.74 2.10
CA ARG A 43 7.94 2.22 0.93
C ARG A 43 8.65 3.39 0.24
N LYS A 44 9.07 4.40 1.00
CA LYS A 44 9.80 5.55 0.46
C LYS A 44 11.14 5.15 -0.20
N LEU A 45 11.88 4.23 0.44
CA LEU A 45 13.12 3.70 -0.14
C LEU A 45 12.86 2.92 -1.42
N TYR A 46 11.82 2.09 -1.44
CA TYR A 46 11.41 1.34 -2.62
C TYR A 46 11.03 2.28 -3.76
N GLU A 47 10.18 3.28 -3.51
CA GLU A 47 9.80 4.28 -4.53
C GLU A 47 11.01 5.09 -5.04
N LYS A 48 12.00 5.37 -4.18
CA LYS A 48 13.21 6.11 -4.55
C LYS A 48 14.17 5.29 -5.42
N HIS A 49 14.36 4.02 -5.09
CA HIS A 49 15.39 3.18 -5.72
C HIS A 49 14.84 2.26 -6.81
N ASN A 50 13.55 1.92 -6.75
CA ASN A 50 12.85 1.18 -7.79
C ASN A 50 11.82 2.12 -8.42
N PRO A 51 12.17 2.79 -9.55
CA PRO A 51 11.19 3.61 -10.25
C PRO A 51 9.97 2.73 -10.59
N PRO A 52 8.75 3.30 -10.52
CA PRO A 52 7.54 2.54 -10.85
C PRO A 52 7.72 1.93 -12.23
N ILE A 53 7.62 0.60 -12.30
CA ILE A 53 7.68 -0.12 -13.57
C ILE A 53 6.51 0.41 -14.40
N MET A 54 6.83 1.13 -15.48
CA MET A 54 5.82 1.70 -16.36
C MET A 54 4.95 0.55 -16.88
N THR A 55 3.68 0.53 -16.49
CA THR A 55 2.79 -0.55 -16.93
C THR A 55 2.51 -0.39 -18.42
N ARG A 56 2.03 -1.46 -19.06
CA ARG A 56 1.57 -1.39 -20.46
C ARG A 56 0.50 -0.31 -20.66
N GLY A 57 -0.34 -0.09 -19.66
CA GLY A 57 -1.35 0.97 -19.66
C GLY A 57 -0.75 2.37 -19.57
N ASP A 58 0.28 2.56 -18.74
CA ASP A 58 1.00 3.83 -18.63
C ASP A 58 1.73 4.16 -19.94
N LYS A 59 2.36 3.15 -20.55
CA LYS A 59 2.97 3.29 -21.88
C LYS A 59 1.95 3.73 -22.92
N ALA A 60 0.76 3.12 -22.93
CA ALA A 60 -0.32 3.49 -23.85
C ALA A 60 -0.81 4.92 -23.60
N MET A 61 -0.92 5.34 -22.33
CA MET A 61 -1.29 6.71 -21.97
C MET A 61 -0.29 7.74 -22.49
N VAL A 62 1.02 7.45 -22.42
CA VAL A 62 2.07 8.32 -22.97
C VAL A 62 1.93 8.46 -24.49
N LEU A 63 1.77 7.34 -25.22
CA LEU A 63 1.59 7.36 -26.67
C LEU A 63 0.31 8.10 -27.09
N ILE A 64 -0.78 7.97 -26.32
CA ILE A 64 -2.03 8.71 -26.58
C ILE A 64 -1.83 10.22 -26.38
N LYS A 65 -1.08 10.64 -25.35
CA LYS A 65 -0.77 12.07 -25.13
C LYS A 65 0.07 12.63 -26.28
N GLN A 66 1.11 11.92 -26.71
CA GLN A 66 1.91 12.31 -27.88
C GLN A 66 1.06 12.39 -29.15
N LYS A 67 0.16 11.43 -29.36
CA LYS A 67 -0.79 11.46 -30.46
C LYS A 67 -1.69 12.70 -30.42
N ARG A 68 -2.20 13.08 -29.26
CA ARG A 68 -3.07 14.27 -29.09
C ARG A 68 -2.32 15.58 -29.24
N ALA A 69 -1.07 15.63 -28.78
CA ALA A 69 -0.17 16.75 -29.00
C ALA A 69 0.30 16.86 -30.47
N GLY A 70 -0.06 15.91 -31.34
CA GLY A 70 0.33 15.90 -32.75
C GLY A 70 1.79 15.47 -32.99
N THR A 71 2.55 15.13 -31.94
CA THR A 71 3.95 14.70 -32.05
C THR A 71 4.09 13.28 -32.57
N LEU A 72 3.03 12.47 -32.51
CA LEU A 72 3.01 11.10 -32.99
C LEU A 72 1.76 10.80 -33.83
N LYS A 73 1.92 10.49 -35.12
CA LYS A 73 0.81 10.16 -36.03
C LYS A 73 0.60 8.65 -36.11
N ILE A 74 0.03 8.08 -35.05
CA ILE A 74 -0.39 6.66 -35.00
C ILE A 74 -1.85 6.53 -34.55
N THR A 75 -2.49 5.43 -34.92
CA THR A 75 -3.84 5.05 -34.55
C THR A 75 -3.89 4.39 -33.16
N LEU A 76 -5.07 4.34 -32.55
CA LEU A 76 -5.26 3.63 -31.28
C LEU A 76 -5.04 2.11 -31.43
N ARG A 77 -5.22 1.53 -32.63
CA ARG A 77 -4.93 0.12 -32.90
C ARG A 77 -3.43 -0.16 -32.90
N GLU A 78 -2.63 0.73 -33.47
CA GLU A 78 -1.17 0.62 -33.45
C GLU A 78 -0.62 0.78 -32.02
N ILE A 79 -1.19 1.68 -31.22
CA ILE A 79 -0.87 1.80 -29.79
C ILE A 79 -1.18 0.50 -29.05
N ALA A 80 -2.32 -0.14 -29.35
CA ALA A 80 -2.70 -1.42 -28.76
C ALA A 80 -1.67 -2.51 -29.04
N ALA A 81 -1.20 -2.60 -30.29
CA ALA A 81 -0.14 -3.52 -30.70
C ALA A 81 1.20 -3.22 -29.99
N GLN A 82 1.66 -1.96 -29.97
CA GLN A 82 2.94 -1.55 -29.36
C GLN A 82 2.98 -1.72 -27.84
N CYS A 83 1.82 -1.63 -27.19
CA CYS A 83 1.67 -1.80 -25.75
C CYS A 83 1.23 -3.21 -25.36
N PHE A 84 1.02 -4.13 -26.31
CA PHE A 84 0.54 -5.50 -26.06
C PHE A 84 -0.70 -5.53 -25.14
N ILE A 85 -1.69 -4.70 -25.46
CA ILE A 85 -2.98 -4.64 -24.77
C ILE A 85 -4.12 -4.57 -25.80
N THR A 86 -5.32 -4.98 -25.40
CA THR A 86 -6.51 -4.94 -26.27
C THR A 86 -6.85 -3.52 -26.69
N TYR A 87 -7.44 -3.37 -27.88
CA TYR A 87 -7.94 -2.08 -28.38
C TYR A 87 -8.93 -1.40 -27.39
N ASP A 88 -9.84 -2.15 -26.79
CA ASP A 88 -10.83 -1.60 -25.85
C ASP A 88 -10.16 -0.98 -24.61
N ARG A 89 -9.07 -1.61 -24.14
CA ARG A 89 -8.26 -1.06 -23.06
C ARG A 89 -7.61 0.25 -23.47
N VAL A 90 -7.05 0.36 -24.67
CA VAL A 90 -6.49 1.61 -25.19
C VAL A 90 -7.57 2.67 -25.35
N ARG A 91 -8.76 2.31 -25.83
CA ARG A 91 -9.91 3.22 -25.96
C ARG A 91 -10.33 3.78 -24.60
N HIS A 92 -10.37 2.95 -23.57
CA HIS A 92 -10.65 3.37 -22.19
C HIS A 92 -9.55 4.26 -21.60
N VAL A 93 -8.29 3.97 -21.88
CA VAL A 93 -7.18 4.84 -21.48
C VAL A 93 -7.30 6.20 -22.19
N ALA A 94 -7.65 6.20 -23.48
CA ALA A 94 -7.83 7.41 -24.25
C ALA A 94 -9.02 8.24 -23.75
N SER A 95 -10.15 7.63 -23.36
CA SER A 95 -11.29 8.36 -22.81
C SER A 95 -10.96 9.06 -21.50
N LYS A 96 -10.09 8.46 -20.67
CA LYS A 96 -9.59 9.04 -19.42
C LYS A 96 -8.47 10.06 -19.60
N CYS A 97 -7.79 10.07 -20.74
CA CYS A 97 -6.80 11.09 -21.02
C CYS A 97 -7.54 12.43 -21.17
N PRO A 98 -7.12 13.52 -20.49
CA PRO A 98 -7.67 14.84 -20.72
C PRO A 98 -7.36 15.29 -22.16
N LYS A 99 -8.31 16.00 -22.78
CA LYS A 99 -8.06 16.67 -24.07
C LYS A 99 -7.23 17.91 -23.74
N THR A 100 -6.05 18.01 -24.35
CA THR A 100 -5.26 19.23 -24.43
C THR A 100 -5.93 20.24 -25.33
#